data_AF-A0A5P0YWZ6-F1
#
_entry.id   AF-A0A5P0YWZ6-F1
#
_cell.length_a   1.000
_cell.length_b   1.000
_cell.length_c   1.000
_cell.angle_alpha   90.00
_cell.angle_beta   90.00
_cell.angle_gamma   90.00
#
_symmetry.space_group_name_H-M   'P 1'
#
loop_
_entity.id
_entity.type
_entity.pdbx_description
1 polymer ?
#
loop_
_entity_poly.entity_id
_entity_poly.type
_entity_poly.pdbx_seq_one_letter_code
_entity_poly.pdbx_strand_id
1 'polypeptide(L)'
;MAVTGVLWAVAALYVAQANLPKNVIELPGQDKAATAVGPVAPQGWAFFTKSPRDVELVPYVYRDGEWRSALRAPHARPSNAFGLDRASRSQGIEMALLLERAGERTDWADCAGALTAVDCLDTAAASDRVRNPSPEPSLCGTAAIVQMRPVPWAWRDLLPGTHTPEKAATWKVSC
;
A
#
# COMPACT_ATOMS: atom_id res chain seq x y z
N MET A 1 -7.43 -27.19 -23.74
CA MET A 1 -6.64 -26.70 -22.58
C MET A 1 -5.16 -26.57 -22.89
N ALA A 2 -4.47 -27.61 -23.39
CA ALA A 2 -3.03 -27.53 -23.69
C ALA A 2 -2.67 -26.43 -24.73
N VAL A 3 -3.41 -26.35 -25.84
CA VAL A 3 -3.17 -25.34 -26.90
C VAL A 3 -3.30 -23.91 -26.36
N THR A 4 -4.34 -23.65 -25.57
CA THR A 4 -4.56 -22.34 -24.93
C THR A 4 -3.42 -21.96 -23.98
N GLY A 5 -2.92 -22.92 -23.21
CA GLY A 5 -1.77 -22.71 -22.31
C GLY A 5 -0.49 -22.39 -23.09
N VAL A 6 -0.22 -23.11 -24.19
CA VAL A 6 0.93 -22.84 -25.06
C VAL A 6 0.86 -21.44 -25.67
N LEU A 7 -0.32 -21.01 -26.13
CA LEU A 7 -0.50 -19.66 -26.68
C LEU A 7 -0.20 -18.57 -25.65
N TRP A 8 -0.68 -18.71 -24.42
CA TRP A 8 -0.38 -17.78 -23.34
C TRP A 8 1.09 -17.79 -22.94
N ALA A 9 1.74 -18.95 -22.91
CA ALA A 9 3.17 -19.06 -22.63
C ALA A 9 4.02 -18.34 -23.69
N VAL A 10 3.67 -18.50 -24.97
CA VAL A 10 4.33 -17.78 -26.08
C VAL A 10 4.09 -16.27 -25.93
N ALA A 11 2.86 -15.83 -25.67
CA ALA A 11 2.58 -14.41 -25.46
C ALA A 11 3.39 -13.81 -24.30
N ALA A 12 3.46 -14.52 -23.16
CA ALA A 12 4.24 -14.09 -22.00
C ALA A 12 5.74 -14.02 -22.31
N LEU A 13 6.28 -14.98 -23.06
CA LEU A 13 7.68 -14.98 -23.50
C LEU A 13 7.99 -13.76 -24.38
N TYR A 14 7.13 -13.43 -25.33
CA TYR A 14 7.30 -12.24 -26.19
C TYR A 14 7.20 -10.93 -25.39
N VAL A 15 6.28 -10.83 -24.42
CA VAL A 15 6.18 -9.67 -23.53
C VAL A 15 7.45 -9.51 -22.70
N ALA A 16 7.95 -10.60 -22.12
CA ALA A 16 9.18 -10.57 -21.32
C ALA A 16 10.38 -10.13 -22.16
N GLN A 17 10.57 -10.72 -23.34
CA GLN A 17 11.72 -10.43 -24.18
C GLN A 17 11.67 -9.03 -24.83
N ALA A 18 10.48 -8.51 -25.14
CA ALA A 18 10.35 -7.13 -25.63
C ALA A 18 10.71 -6.06 -24.58
N ASN A 19 10.72 -6.41 -23.29
CA ASN A 19 11.06 -5.48 -22.20
C ASN A 19 12.46 -5.69 -21.63
N LEU A 20 13.19 -6.72 -22.09
CA LEU A 20 14.61 -6.89 -21.76
C LEU A 20 15.48 -5.95 -22.62
N PRO A 21 16.64 -5.50 -22.11
CA PRO A 21 17.64 -4.83 -22.95
C PRO A 21 18.05 -5.73 -24.13
N LYS A 22 18.52 -5.12 -25.23
CA LYS A 22 19.05 -5.85 -26.39
C LYS A 22 20.06 -6.90 -25.95
N ASN A 23 19.87 -8.14 -26.38
CA ASN A 23 20.67 -9.29 -26.00
C ASN A 23 20.85 -10.26 -27.19
N VAL A 24 21.58 -11.36 -26.98
CA VAL A 24 21.96 -12.30 -28.07
C VAL A 24 20.78 -13.18 -28.54
N ILE A 25 19.68 -13.22 -27.78
CA ILE A 25 18.50 -14.00 -28.12
C ILE A 25 17.53 -13.11 -28.89
N GLU A 26 17.26 -13.42 -30.14
CA GLU A 26 16.24 -12.72 -30.93
C GLU A 26 15.11 -13.69 -31.28
N LEU A 27 13.88 -13.33 -30.91
CA LEU A 27 12.69 -14.10 -31.28
C LEU A 27 12.21 -13.71 -32.69
N PRO A 28 11.61 -14.64 -33.45
CA PRO A 28 11.04 -14.32 -34.76
C PRO A 28 10.01 -13.18 -34.66
N GLY A 29 10.24 -12.09 -35.39
CA GLY A 29 9.32 -10.94 -35.42
C GLY A 29 9.28 -10.11 -34.14
N GLN A 30 10.28 -10.22 -33.26
CA GLN A 30 10.35 -9.49 -31.98
C GLN A 30 10.16 -7.97 -32.13
N ASP A 31 10.74 -7.32 -33.15
CA ASP A 31 10.59 -5.87 -33.38
C ASP A 31 9.14 -5.45 -33.64
N LYS A 32 8.39 -6.29 -34.38
CA LYS A 32 6.97 -6.06 -34.64
C LYS A 32 6.15 -6.24 -33.36
N ALA A 33 6.48 -7.27 -32.58
CA ALA A 33 5.83 -7.52 -31.30
C ALA A 33 6.11 -6.40 -30.28
N ALA A 34 7.35 -5.89 -30.22
CA ALA A 34 7.74 -4.81 -29.31
C ALA A 34 6.89 -3.54 -29.49
N THR A 35 6.52 -3.25 -30.74
CA THR A 35 5.64 -2.12 -31.08
C THR A 35 4.24 -2.26 -30.48
N ALA A 36 3.72 -3.49 -30.37
CA ALA A 36 2.44 -3.79 -29.71
C ALA A 36 2.57 -3.96 -28.19
N VAL A 37 3.70 -4.48 -27.70
CA VAL A 37 3.94 -4.71 -26.27
C VAL A 37 4.05 -3.41 -25.49
N GLY A 38 4.73 -2.39 -26.02
CA GLY A 38 4.89 -1.09 -25.35
C GLY A 38 3.58 -0.48 -24.81
N PRO A 39 2.53 -0.32 -25.64
CA PRO A 39 1.25 0.24 -25.18
C PRO A 39 0.37 -0.74 -24.39
N VAL A 40 0.50 -2.06 -24.60
CA VAL A 40 -0.45 -3.05 -24.03
C VAL A 40 0.08 -3.70 -22.75
N ALA A 41 1.40 -3.89 -22.64
CA ALA A 41 2.05 -4.53 -21.51
C ALA A 41 3.39 -3.85 -21.15
N PRO A 42 3.39 -2.53 -20.87
CA PRO A 42 4.60 -1.81 -20.46
C PRO A 42 5.14 -2.40 -19.14
N GLN A 43 6.44 -2.67 -19.08
CA GLN A 43 7.11 -3.11 -17.84
C GLN A 43 7.82 -1.95 -17.09
N GLY A 44 7.85 -0.75 -17.68
CA GLY A 44 8.42 0.45 -17.07
C GLY A 44 7.35 1.46 -16.68
N TRP A 45 7.21 1.73 -15.39
CA TRP A 45 6.38 2.81 -14.86
C TRP A 45 7.29 3.96 -14.45
N ALA A 46 7.26 5.09 -15.15
CA ALA A 46 8.07 6.25 -14.83
C ALA A 46 7.79 6.71 -13.38
N PHE A 47 8.84 6.71 -12.55
CA PHE A 47 8.81 6.95 -11.12
C PHE A 47 8.60 8.44 -10.79
N PHE A 48 7.36 8.92 -10.85
CA PHE A 48 6.91 10.08 -10.06
C PHE A 48 6.42 9.61 -8.69
N THR A 49 7.22 8.81 -8.01
CA THR A 49 6.86 8.20 -6.73
C THR A 49 7.45 9.01 -5.60
N LYS A 50 6.62 9.30 -4.60
CA LYS A 50 7.03 9.73 -3.26
C LYS A 50 8.27 8.94 -2.81
N SER A 51 9.18 9.59 -2.08
CA SER A 51 10.42 8.93 -1.68
C SER A 51 10.09 7.71 -0.81
N PRO A 52 10.75 6.55 -1.03
CA PRO A 52 10.54 5.35 -0.23
C PRO A 52 11.11 5.47 1.20
N ARG A 53 11.68 6.64 1.55
CA ARG A 53 12.14 6.97 2.89
C ARG A 53 11.15 7.87 3.63
N ASP A 54 10.13 8.36 2.95
CA ASP A 54 9.15 9.26 3.52
C ASP A 54 8.20 8.50 4.43
N VAL A 55 7.54 9.24 5.32
CA VAL A 55 6.54 8.72 6.23
C VAL A 55 5.36 8.12 5.48
N GLU A 56 4.96 6.91 5.83
CA GLU A 56 3.78 6.22 5.31
C GLU A 56 2.62 6.31 6.29
N LEU A 57 1.39 6.36 5.78
CA LEU A 57 0.18 6.32 6.61
C LEU A 57 -0.34 4.89 6.64
N VAL A 58 -0.42 4.31 7.83
CA VAL A 58 -0.88 2.93 8.03
C VAL A 58 -2.19 2.94 8.84
N PRO A 59 -3.29 2.39 8.29
CA PRO A 59 -4.57 2.37 8.98
C PRO A 59 -4.66 1.20 9.97
N TYR A 60 -5.25 1.46 11.12
CA TYR A 60 -5.54 0.47 12.17
C TYR A 60 -7.00 0.57 12.62
N VAL A 61 -7.56 -0.56 13.05
CA VAL A 61 -8.89 -0.64 13.67
C VAL A 61 -8.77 -1.39 14.98
N TYR A 62 -9.48 -0.93 16.00
CA TYR A 62 -9.56 -1.60 17.29
C TYR A 62 -10.75 -2.55 17.29
N ARG A 63 -10.49 -3.85 17.42
CA ARG A 63 -11.49 -4.92 17.41
C ARG A 63 -11.11 -5.97 18.43
N ASP A 64 -12.10 -6.52 19.12
CA ASP A 64 -11.91 -7.62 20.07
C ASP A 64 -10.87 -7.33 21.19
N GLY A 65 -10.72 -6.06 21.56
CA GLY A 65 -9.77 -5.64 22.60
C GLY A 65 -8.36 -5.35 22.11
N GLU A 66 -8.09 -5.43 20.81
CA GLU A 66 -6.75 -5.23 20.24
C GLU A 66 -6.75 -4.37 18.98
N TRP A 67 -5.62 -3.70 18.74
CA TRP A 67 -5.35 -2.98 17.51
C TRP A 67 -4.91 -3.94 16.40
N ARG A 68 -5.61 -3.92 15.27
CA ARG A 68 -5.26 -4.69 14.07
C ARG A 68 -5.02 -3.76 12.89
N SER A 69 -3.99 -4.05 12.10
CA SER A 69 -3.77 -3.33 10.85
C SER A 69 -4.93 -3.56 9.89
N ALA A 70 -5.51 -2.47 9.39
CA ALA A 70 -6.51 -2.49 8.33
C ALA A 70 -5.86 -2.36 6.94
N LEU A 71 -4.53 -2.38 6.85
CA LEU A 71 -3.79 -2.11 5.63
C LEU A 71 -4.13 -3.14 4.53
N ARG A 72 -4.58 -2.63 3.39
CA ARG A 72 -4.89 -3.46 2.21
C ARG A 72 -3.70 -3.62 1.27
N ALA A 73 -2.59 -2.95 1.50
CA ALA A 73 -1.35 -3.15 0.77
C ALA A 73 -0.69 -4.51 1.11
N PRO A 74 0.24 -5.00 0.27
CA PRO A 74 0.59 -4.49 -1.06
C PRO A 74 -0.50 -4.79 -2.11
N HIS A 75 -0.65 -3.92 -3.11
CA HIS A 75 -1.69 -4.06 -4.14
C HIS A 75 -1.59 -5.38 -4.93
N ALA A 76 -0.37 -5.92 -5.07
CA ALA A 76 -0.10 -7.16 -5.79
C ALA A 76 -0.37 -8.45 -5.00
N ARG A 77 -0.80 -8.38 -3.73
CA ARG A 77 -1.06 -9.59 -2.93
C ARG A 77 -2.22 -10.42 -3.49
N PRO A 78 -2.26 -11.75 -3.27
CA PRO A 78 -3.34 -12.61 -3.78
C PRO A 78 -4.73 -12.17 -3.34
N SER A 79 -4.89 -11.70 -2.10
CA SER A 79 -6.19 -11.23 -1.58
C SER A 79 -6.71 -9.96 -2.25
N ASN A 80 -5.88 -9.28 -3.05
CA ASN A 80 -6.28 -8.15 -3.91
C ASN A 80 -6.35 -8.57 -5.40
N ALA A 81 -6.48 -9.88 -5.67
CA ALA A 81 -6.48 -10.45 -7.02
C ALA A 81 -5.31 -9.94 -7.88
N PHE A 82 -4.11 -9.86 -7.29
CA PHE A 82 -2.88 -9.39 -7.94
C PHE A 82 -3.00 -7.99 -8.58
N GLY A 83 -3.86 -7.12 -8.03
CA GLY A 83 -4.06 -5.75 -8.48
C GLY A 83 -5.34 -5.52 -9.28
N LEU A 84 -6.12 -6.56 -9.56
CA LEU A 84 -7.45 -6.41 -10.15
C LEU A 84 -8.45 -5.81 -9.16
N ASP A 85 -8.33 -6.13 -7.86
CA ASP A 85 -9.09 -5.46 -6.81
C ASP A 85 -8.46 -4.10 -6.47
N ARG A 86 -9.20 -3.04 -6.78
CA ARG A 86 -8.80 -1.64 -6.59
C ARG A 86 -9.00 -1.14 -5.15
N ALA A 87 -9.54 -1.94 -4.23
CA ALA A 87 -9.77 -1.53 -2.83
C ALA A 87 -8.47 -1.11 -2.10
N SER A 88 -7.33 -1.75 -2.41
CA SER A 88 -6.03 -1.32 -1.84
C SER A 88 -5.59 0.07 -2.33
N ARG A 89 -6.02 0.50 -3.53
CA ARG A 89 -5.70 1.83 -4.07
C ARG A 89 -6.65 2.90 -3.55
N SER A 90 -7.93 2.56 -3.34
CA SER A 90 -8.91 3.49 -2.78
C SER A 90 -8.67 3.79 -1.29
N GLN A 91 -8.06 2.87 -0.52
CA GLN A 91 -7.78 3.08 0.91
C GLN A 91 -6.90 4.31 1.18
N GLY A 92 -5.97 4.65 0.28
CA GLY A 92 -5.18 5.89 0.42
C GLY A 92 -6.06 7.15 0.36
N ILE A 93 -7.07 7.16 -0.52
CA ILE A 93 -8.04 8.25 -0.65
C ILE A 93 -8.96 8.29 0.57
N GLU A 94 -9.41 7.13 1.05
CA GLU A 94 -10.21 7.02 2.28
C GLU A 94 -9.48 7.66 3.49
N MET A 95 -8.20 7.32 3.70
CA MET A 95 -7.41 7.92 4.78
C MET A 95 -7.25 9.43 4.62
N ALA A 96 -7.01 9.92 3.40
CA ALA A 96 -6.89 11.35 3.12
C ALA A 96 -8.21 12.09 3.43
N LEU A 97 -9.35 11.53 3.02
CA LEU A 97 -10.68 12.10 3.27
C LEU A 97 -11.06 12.10 4.77
N LEU A 98 -10.60 11.10 5.53
CA LEU A 98 -10.77 11.07 6.98
C LEU A 98 -9.93 12.14 7.66
N LEU A 99 -8.65 12.26 7.30
CA LEU A 99 -7.76 13.30 7.81
C LEU A 99 -8.28 14.71 7.46
N GLU A 100 -8.78 14.92 6.24
CA GLU A 100 -9.40 16.16 5.82
C GLU A 100 -10.63 16.51 6.69
N ARG A 101 -11.47 15.52 7.01
CA ARG A 101 -12.66 15.72 7.87
C ARG A 101 -12.31 15.96 9.32
N ALA A 102 -11.29 15.29 9.84
CA ALA A 102 -10.75 15.59 11.15
C ALA A 102 -10.16 17.01 11.19
N GLY A 103 -9.61 17.46 10.05
CA GLY A 103 -9.11 18.82 9.86
C GLY A 103 -7.98 19.17 10.84
N GLU A 104 -7.89 20.45 11.19
CA GLU A 104 -6.92 20.96 12.18
C GLU A 104 -7.13 20.39 13.59
N ARG A 105 -8.26 19.71 13.85
CA ARG A 105 -8.54 19.01 15.12
C ARG A 105 -7.96 17.60 15.17
N THR A 106 -7.16 17.20 14.18
CA THR A 106 -6.46 15.93 14.26
C THR A 106 -5.44 15.98 15.39
N ASP A 107 -5.79 15.37 16.51
CA ASP A 107 -4.90 15.22 17.65
C ASP A 107 -3.92 14.08 17.37
N TRP A 108 -2.68 14.46 17.08
CA TRP A 108 -1.59 13.52 16.84
C TRP A 108 -0.87 13.25 18.15
N ALA A 109 -1.01 12.03 18.67
CA ALA A 109 -0.16 11.54 19.75
C ALA A 109 1.25 11.28 19.21
N ASP A 110 2.27 11.77 19.92
CA ASP A 110 3.67 11.49 19.61
C ASP A 110 4.01 10.06 20.06
N CYS A 111 4.64 9.29 19.16
CA CYS A 111 5.04 7.92 19.41
C CYS A 111 6.48 7.80 19.92
N ALA A 112 7.09 8.86 20.45
CA ALA A 112 8.46 8.84 20.95
C ALA A 112 8.71 7.66 21.92
N GLY A 113 9.66 6.79 21.55
CA GLY A 113 10.03 5.60 22.33
C GLY A 113 9.21 4.34 22.05
N ALA A 114 8.12 4.43 21.27
CA ALA A 114 7.39 3.25 20.80
C ALA A 114 8.18 2.53 19.70
N LEU A 115 8.33 1.21 19.83
CA LEU A 115 9.01 0.39 18.82
C LEU A 115 8.03 -0.16 17.78
N THR A 116 6.77 -0.34 18.15
CA THR A 116 5.72 -0.82 17.27
C THR A 116 4.54 0.14 17.21
N ALA A 117 3.74 0.06 16.15
CA ALA A 117 2.54 0.88 16.00
C ALA A 117 1.51 0.59 17.12
N VAL A 118 1.42 -0.66 17.58
CA VAL A 118 0.51 -1.04 18.67
C VAL A 118 0.93 -0.38 19.98
N ASP A 119 2.24 -0.40 20.32
CA ASP A 119 2.75 0.29 21.52
C ASP A 119 2.40 1.78 21.51
N CYS A 120 2.45 2.43 20.34
CA CYS A 120 2.02 3.82 20.22
C CYS A 120 0.50 3.97 20.39
N LEU A 121 -0.29 3.10 19.76
CA LEU A 121 -1.75 3.19 19.79
C LEU A 121 -2.35 2.87 21.17
N ASP A 122 -1.68 2.06 21.98
CA ASP A 122 -2.12 1.75 23.35
C ASP A 122 -1.98 2.94 24.30
N THR A 123 -1.11 3.91 23.97
CA THR A 123 -0.94 5.15 24.73
C THR A 123 -1.71 6.33 24.13
N ALA A 124 -2.15 6.22 22.88
CA ALA A 124 -2.91 7.26 22.18
C ALA A 124 -4.38 7.31 22.63
N ALA A 125 -4.82 8.45 23.17
CA ALA A 125 -6.23 8.67 23.47
C ALA A 125 -7.05 8.81 22.18
N ALA A 126 -8.28 8.26 22.18
CA ALA A 126 -9.19 8.46 21.06
C ALA A 126 -9.73 9.89 21.06
N SER A 127 -9.55 10.59 19.94
CA SER A 127 -10.07 11.93 19.70
C SER A 127 -11.54 11.91 19.24
N ASP A 128 -12.03 13.07 18.80
CA ASP A 128 -13.42 13.35 18.41
C ASP A 128 -14.02 12.34 17.41
N ARG A 129 -15.36 12.34 17.36
CA ARG A 129 -16.10 11.54 16.38
C ARG A 129 -15.94 12.13 14.98
N VAL A 130 -15.63 11.28 14.00
CA VAL A 130 -15.51 11.65 12.59
C VAL A 130 -16.33 10.72 11.71
N ARG A 131 -16.92 11.22 10.62
CA ARG A 131 -17.67 10.38 9.66
C ARG A 131 -16.75 9.97 8.51
N ASN A 132 -16.69 8.68 8.21
CA ASN A 132 -16.03 8.19 7.00
C ASN A 132 -16.95 8.40 5.78
N PRO A 133 -16.53 9.17 4.77
CA PRO A 133 -17.34 9.39 3.57
C PRO A 133 -17.17 8.34 2.48
N SER A 134 -16.22 7.42 2.65
CA SER A 134 -15.89 6.45 1.60
C SER A 134 -17.14 5.63 1.27
N PRO A 135 -17.46 5.42 -0.02
CA PRO A 135 -18.59 4.57 -0.41
C PRO A 135 -18.49 3.14 0.13
N GLU A 136 -17.25 2.62 0.25
CA GLU A 136 -16.93 1.32 0.81
C GLU A 136 -15.88 1.54 1.92
N PRO A 137 -16.30 1.89 3.16
CA PRO A 137 -15.37 2.28 4.20
C PRO A 137 -14.68 1.05 4.82
N SER A 138 -13.36 1.11 4.95
CA SER A 138 -12.54 0.11 5.65
C SER A 138 -12.22 0.51 7.10
N LEU A 139 -12.31 1.80 7.42
CA LEU A 139 -12.06 2.36 8.75
C LEU A 139 -13.39 2.76 9.41
N CYS A 140 -13.90 1.90 10.29
CA CYS A 140 -15.16 2.09 11.03
C CYS A 140 -14.99 1.72 12.51
N GLY A 141 -15.80 2.35 13.38
CA GLY A 141 -15.70 2.15 14.83
C GLY A 141 -14.49 2.88 15.40
N THR A 142 -13.77 2.27 16.33
CA THR A 142 -12.53 2.87 16.84
C THR A 142 -11.42 2.59 15.84
N ALA A 143 -10.91 3.63 15.17
CA ALA A 143 -9.92 3.49 14.12
C ALA A 143 -8.82 4.53 14.27
N ALA A 144 -7.66 4.24 13.72
CA ALA A 144 -6.49 5.11 13.80
C ALA A 144 -5.70 5.11 12.49
N ILE A 145 -4.94 6.19 12.30
CA ILE A 145 -3.92 6.29 11.25
C ILE A 145 -2.59 6.55 11.97
N VAL A 146 -1.61 5.71 11.68
CA VAL A 146 -0.25 5.83 12.23
C VAL A 146 0.69 6.28 11.13
N GLN A 147 1.47 7.32 11.42
CA GLN A 147 2.60 7.77 10.63
C GLN A 147 3.80 6.86 10.91
N MET A 148 4.22 6.10 9.90
CA MET A 148 5.28 5.09 10.01
C MET A 148 6.48 5.51 9.16
N ARG A 149 7.66 5.60 9.76
CA ARG A 149 8.91 5.84 9.03
C ARG A 149 9.56 4.51 8.67
N PRO A 150 9.98 4.30 7.41
CA PRO A 150 10.79 3.13 7.04
C PRO A 150 12.09 3.09 7.85
N VAL A 151 12.36 1.94 8.47
CA VAL A 151 13.66 1.70 9.14
C VAL A 151 14.71 1.65 8.05
N PRO A 152 15.72 2.53 8.10
CA PRO A 152 16.71 2.51 7.04
C PRO A 152 17.58 1.27 7.16
N TRP A 153 18.08 0.80 6.02
CA TRP A 153 18.75 -0.49 5.87
C TRP A 153 19.89 -0.75 6.87
N ALA A 154 20.62 0.30 7.26
CA ALA A 154 21.73 0.23 8.22
C ALA A 154 21.30 -0.20 9.63
N TRP A 155 20.02 -0.05 9.98
CA TRP A 155 19.47 -0.33 11.32
C TRP A 155 18.45 -1.47 11.33
N ARG A 156 18.28 -2.18 10.21
CA ARG A 156 17.23 -3.22 10.06
C ARG A 156 17.34 -4.37 11.07
N ASP A 157 18.55 -4.65 11.54
CA ASP A 157 18.84 -5.74 12.47
C ASP A 157 18.81 -5.28 13.94
N LEU A 158 18.65 -3.96 14.19
CA LEU A 158 18.62 -3.36 15.52
C LEU A 158 17.21 -3.00 16.00
N LEU A 159 16.22 -3.02 15.10
CA LEU A 159 14.84 -2.67 15.38
C LEU A 159 13.93 -3.87 15.05
N PRO A 160 12.81 -4.04 15.78
CA PRO A 160 11.97 -5.24 15.65
C PRO A 160 11.16 -5.30 14.35
N GLY A 161 11.11 -4.21 13.58
CA GLY A 161 10.28 -4.11 12.37
C GLY A 161 10.95 -3.32 11.26
N THR A 162 10.31 -3.33 10.09
CA THR A 162 10.77 -2.57 8.92
C THR A 162 10.35 -1.10 8.95
N HIS A 163 9.53 -0.70 9.94
CA HIS A 163 9.08 0.66 10.16
C HIS A 163 9.01 0.98 11.65
N THR A 164 9.17 2.26 11.99
CA THR A 164 8.96 2.80 13.35
C THR A 164 7.84 3.82 13.35
N PRO A 165 6.95 3.83 14.36
CA PRO A 165 5.90 4.83 14.46
C PRO A 165 6.48 6.20 14.84
N GLU A 166 5.93 7.27 14.26
CA GLU A 166 6.24 8.66 14.63
C GLU A 166 5.08 9.31 15.37
N LYS A 167 3.87 9.19 14.82
CA LYS A 167 2.66 9.79 15.36
C LYS A 167 1.47 8.90 15.09
N ALA A 168 0.49 8.92 15.98
CA ALA A 168 -0.78 8.25 15.80
C ALA A 168 -1.92 9.23 15.99
N ALA A 169 -2.93 9.14 15.14
CA ALA A 169 -4.20 9.83 15.31
C ALA A 169 -5.31 8.80 15.39
N THR A 170 -6.13 8.90 16.43
CA THR A 170 -7.17 7.91 16.76
C THR A 170 -8.53 8.61 16.84
N TRP A 171 -9.57 7.98 16.30
CA TRP A 171 -10.93 8.53 16.27
C TRP A 171 -12.00 7.47 16.56
N LYS A 172 -13.20 7.96 16.90
CA LYS A 172 -14.44 7.19 16.81
C LYS A 172 -15.11 7.47 15.45
N VAL A 173 -14.88 6.59 14.50
CA VAL A 173 -15.32 6.71 13.12
C VAL A 173 -16.72 6.13 12.91
N SER A 174 -17.65 6.93 12.39
CA SER A 174 -18.94 6.45 11.91
C SER A 174 -18.90 6.11 10.42
N CYS A 175 -19.47 4.94 10.13
CA CYS A 175 -19.88 4.43 8.84
C CYS A 175 -21.36 4.06 9.02
#